data_AF-A0AB39QKE9-F1
#
_entry.id   AF-A0AB39QKE9-F1
#
_cell.length_a   1.000
_cell.length_b   1.000
_cell.length_c   1.000
_cell.angle_alpha   90.00
_cell.angle_beta   90.00
_cell.angle_gamma   90.00
#
_symmetry.space_group_name_H-M   'P 1'
#
loop_
_entity.id
_entity.type
_entity.pdbx_description
1 polymer ?
#
loop_
_entity_poly.entity_id
_entity_poly.type
_entity_poly.pdbx_seq_one_letter_code
_entity_poly.pdbx_strand_id
1 'polypeptide(L)' 'MAEQTPTVRRRRLGSELRKLREDAGVSLEQAAETLECSRSKISRIELGYLGIRVRDVRDLLASYGVNLALS' A
#
# COMPACT_ATOMS: atom_id res chain seq x y z
N MET A 1 -3.14 -3.02 23.11
CA MET A 1 -2.90 -1.80 22.31
C MET A 1 -4.20 -1.47 21.60
N ALA A 2 -4.73 -0.26 21.73
CA ALA A 2 -6.03 0.10 21.14
C ALA A 2 -5.94 0.04 19.60
N GLU A 3 -6.62 -0.95 19.01
CA GLU A 3 -6.80 -1.04 17.56
C GLU A 3 -7.71 0.11 17.12
N GLN A 4 -7.11 1.17 16.60
CA GLN A 4 -7.86 2.30 16.07
C GLN A 4 -8.63 1.85 14.83
N THR A 5 -9.94 2.05 14.84
CA THR A 5 -10.79 1.71 13.69
C THR A 5 -10.35 2.54 12.48
N PRO A 6 -10.00 1.90 11.33
CA PRO A 6 -9.57 2.61 10.14
C PRO A 6 -10.65 3.58 9.65
N THR A 7 -10.25 4.82 9.34
CA THR A 7 -11.16 5.79 8.73
C THR A 7 -11.59 5.30 7.34
N VAL A 8 -12.77 5.73 6.88
CA VAL A 8 -13.28 5.38 5.53
C VAL A 8 -12.25 5.72 4.44
N ARG A 9 -11.57 6.87 4.56
CA ARG A 9 -10.52 7.29 3.61
C ARG A 9 -9.32 6.34 3.60
N ARG A 10 -8.83 5.89 4.77
CA ARG A 10 -7.71 4.94 4.84
C ARG A 10 -8.08 3.57 4.30
N ARG A 11 -9.29 3.07 4.59
CA ARG A 11 -9.78 1.79 4.03
C ARG A 11 -9.84 1.83 2.51
N ARG A 12 -10.38 2.91 1.94
CA ARG A 12 -10.45 3.07 0.47
C ARG A 12 -9.05 3.09 -0.13
N LEU A 13 -8.14 3.92 0.38
CA LEU A 13 -6.76 3.97 -0.11
C LEU A 13 -6.07 2.59 -0.02
N GLY A 14 -6.12 1.95 1.14
CA GLY A 14 -5.51 0.63 1.34
C GLY A 14 -6.09 -0.44 0.41
N SER A 15 -7.42 -0.44 0.21
CA SER A 15 -8.08 -1.36 -0.71
C SER A 15 -7.66 -1.15 -2.16
N GLU A 16 -7.48 0.10 -2.60
CA GLU A 16 -7.04 0.37 -3.98
C GLU A 16 -5.56 -0.01 -4.16
N LEU A 17 -4.69 0.27 -3.19
CA LEU A 17 -3.30 -0.20 -3.21
C LEU A 17 -3.21 -1.72 -3.28
N ARG A 18 -4.05 -2.43 -2.51
CA ARG A 18 -4.13 -3.89 -2.54
C ARG A 18 -4.52 -4.42 -3.91
N LYS A 19 -5.56 -3.85 -4.53
CA LYS A 19 -6.00 -4.25 -5.87
C LYS A 19 -4.88 -4.09 -6.88
N LEU A 20 -4.25 -2.91 -6.92
CA LEU A 20 -3.13 -2.65 -7.83
C LEU A 20 -1.96 -3.61 -7.62
N ARG A 21 -1.65 -3.94 -6.36
CA ARG A 21 -0.63 -4.93 -6.03
C ARG A 21 -0.98 -6.32 -6.59
N GLU A 22 -2.21 -6.76 -6.35
CA GLU A 22 -2.71 -8.07 -6.80
C GLU A 22 -2.76 -8.15 -8.33
N ASP A 23 -3.23 -7.10 -9.01
CA ASP A 23 -3.28 -6.99 -10.47
C ASP A 23 -1.88 -7.01 -11.10
N ALA A 24 -0.89 -6.42 -10.42
CA ALA A 24 0.52 -6.46 -10.83
C ALA A 24 1.21 -7.81 -10.52
N GLY A 25 0.54 -8.74 -9.84
CA GLY A 25 1.12 -10.03 -9.43
C GLY A 25 2.21 -9.90 -8.36
N VAL A 26 2.24 -8.79 -7.62
CA VAL A 26 3.27 -8.49 -6.62
C VAL A 26 2.87 -9.06 -5.25
N SER A 27 3.77 -9.80 -4.60
CA SER A 27 3.53 -10.34 -3.26
C SER A 27 3.62 -9.27 -2.19
N LEU A 28 3.09 -9.56 -0.99
CA LEU A 28 3.24 -8.65 0.15
C LEU A 28 4.72 -8.51 0.56
N GLU A 29 5.52 -9.55 0.38
CA GLU A 29 6.97 -9.56 0.62
C GLU A 29 7.69 -8.62 -0.34
N GLN A 30 7.42 -8.70 -1.64
CA GLN A 30 8.02 -7.82 -2.66
C GLN A 30 7.62 -6.35 -2.45
N ALA A 31 6.36 -6.09 -2.09
CA ALA A 31 5.93 -4.74 -1.72
C ALA A 31 6.62 -4.24 -0.45
N ALA A 32 6.92 -5.13 0.50
CA ALA A 32 7.63 -4.78 1.72
C ALA A 32 9.10 -4.47 1.45
N GLU A 33 9.74 -5.23 0.54
CA GLU A 33 11.09 -4.97 0.03
C GLU A 33 11.18 -3.59 -0.63
N THR A 34 10.20 -3.23 -1.47
CA THR A 34 10.13 -1.91 -2.13
C THR A 34 10.22 -0.75 -1.13
N LEU A 35 9.62 -0.91 0.06
CA LEU A 35 9.58 0.11 1.10
C LEU A 35 10.55 -0.15 2.25
N GLU A 36 11.45 -1.13 2.12
CA GLU A 36 12.40 -1.57 3.15
C GLU A 36 11.73 -1.76 4.52
N CYS A 37 10.59 -2.46 4.53
CA CYS A 37 9.76 -2.61 5.71
C CYS A 37 9.24 -4.03 5.92
N SER A 38 8.44 -4.24 6.97
CA SER A 38 7.89 -5.57 7.24
C SER A 38 6.65 -5.86 6.40
N ARG A 39 6.48 -7.12 6.00
CA ARG A 39 5.26 -7.63 5.36
C ARG A 39 3.98 -7.25 6.12
N SER A 40 4.04 -7.29 7.45
CA SER A 40 2.92 -6.93 8.34
C SER A 40 2.60 -5.44 8.33
N LYS A 41 3.55 -4.57 7.99
CA LYS A 41 3.29 -3.13 7.77
C LYS A 41 2.52 -2.91 6.47
N ILE A 42 2.91 -3.57 5.38
CA ILE A 42 2.18 -3.50 4.10
C ILE A 42 0.73 -3.97 4.28
N SER A 43 0.53 -5.14 4.89
CA SER A 43 -0.82 -5.66 5.13
C SER A 43 -1.68 -4.71 5.98
N ARG A 44 -1.13 -4.07 7.00
CA ARG A 44 -1.87 -3.08 7.81
C ARG A 44 -2.15 -1.77 7.07
N ILE A 45 -1.31 -1.39 6.10
CA ILE A 45 -1.60 -0.27 5.20
C ILE A 45 -2.76 -0.63 4.27
N GLU A 46 -2.73 -1.82 3.67
CA GLU A 46 -3.80 -2.31 2.78
C GLU A 46 -5.15 -2.45 3.49
N LEU A 47 -5.15 -2.82 4.77
CA LEU A 47 -6.34 -2.87 5.61
C LEU A 47 -6.75 -1.48 6.17
N GLY A 48 -5.94 -0.44 5.93
CA GLY A 48 -6.19 0.94 6.38
C GLY A 48 -5.88 1.22 7.85
N TYR A 49 -5.32 0.27 8.58
CA TYR A 49 -4.93 0.43 9.99
C TYR A 49 -3.73 1.37 10.16
N LEU A 50 -2.85 1.45 9.17
CA LEU A 50 -1.73 2.39 9.15
C LEU A 50 -1.91 3.45 8.07
N GLY A 51 -1.46 4.66 8.37
CA GLY A 51 -1.21 5.67 7.35
C GLY A 51 0.03 5.33 6.53
N ILE A 52 0.10 5.87 5.33
CA ILE A 52 1.23 5.73 4.41
C ILE A 52 1.65 7.13 3.92
N ARG A 53 2.95 7.35 3.70
CA ARG A 53 3.44 8.62 3.17
C ARG A 53 3.21 8.68 1.66
N VAL A 54 3.05 9.89 1.12
CA VAL A 54 2.88 10.09 -0.33
C VAL A 54 4.04 9.50 -1.14
N ARG A 55 5.28 9.61 -0.63
CA ARG A 55 6.46 8.99 -1.26
C ARG A 55 6.32 7.48 -1.36
N ASP A 56 6.07 6.81 -0.23
CA ASP A 56 5.86 5.37 -0.17
C ASP A 56 4.71 4.91 -1.09
N VAL A 57 3.63 5.70 -1.22
CA VAL A 57 2.56 5.44 -2.19
C VAL A 57 3.10 5.46 -3.63
N ARG A 58 3.91 6.46 -3.99
CA ARG A 58 4.50 6.54 -5.34
C ARG A 58 5.44 5.38 -5.63
N ASP A 59 6.25 4.99 -4.66
CA ASP A 59 7.20 3.89 -4.80
C ASP A 59 6.46 2.55 -4.99
N LEU A 60 5.37 2.31 -4.26
CA LEU A 60 4.50 1.16 -4.49
C LEU A 60 3.80 1.21 -5.85
N LEU A 61 3.26 2.36 -6.24
CA LEU A 61 2.61 2.49 -7.55
C LEU A 61 3.59 2.20 -8.69
N ALA A 62 4.83 2.69 -8.58
CA ALA A 62 5.88 2.38 -9.54
C ALA A 62 6.21 0.87 -9.58
N SER A 63 6.31 0.20 -8.42
CA SER A 63 6.56 -1.25 -8.39
C SER A 63 5.37 -2.07 -8.89
N TYR A 64 4.16 -1.52 -8.84
CA TYR A 64 2.96 -2.12 -9.43
C TYR A 64 2.77 -1.78 -10.92
N GLY A 65 3.74 -1.10 -11.55
CA GLY A 65 3.67 -0.71 -12.97
C GLY A 65 2.74 0.48 -13.25
N VAL A 66 2.23 1.15 -12.22
CA VAL A 66 1.42 2.36 -12.35
C VAL A 66 2.34 3.57 -12.43
N ASN A 67 2.53 4.08 -13.64
CA ASN A 67 3.27 5.32 -13.84
C ASN A 67 2.36 6.53 -13.63
N LEU A 68 2.76 7.43 -12.73
CA LEU A 68 2.06 8.70 -12.47
C LEU A 68 2.51 9.82 -13.43
N ALA A 69 3.31 9.51 -14.46
CA ALA A 69 3.60 10.46 -15.52
C ALA A 69 2.28 10.87 -16.19
N LEU A 70 1.90 12.13 -15.97
CA LEU A 70 0.77 12.78 -16.63
C LEU A 70 0.97 12.66 -18.15
N SER A 71 -0.03 12.09 -18.82
CA SER A 71 -0.28 12.34 -20.26
C SER A 71 -1.17 13.56 -20.40
#